data_AF-A0A1L3Q4Y0-F1
#
_entry.id   AF-A0A1L3Q4Y0-F1
#
_cell.length_a   1.000
_cell.length_b   1.000
_cell.length_c   1.000
_cell.angle_alpha   90.00
_cell.angle_beta   90.00
_cell.angle_gamma   90.00
#
_symmetry.space_group_name_H-M   'P 1'
#
loop_
_entity.id
_entity.type
_entity.pdbx_description
1 polymer ?
#
loop_
_entity_poly.entity_id
_entity_poly.type
_entity_poly.pdbx_seq_one_letter_code
_entity_poly.pdbx_strand_id
1 'polypeptide(L)'
;MNSRFKQIMFFVLVLSLILMPVASAHSVFMDVIEKSESNIKVKAYYGGGDPMKDAEINVYIIGENGESLYIEQATSDANGFYSFIPEEGEDMYKVVASDFGHRAEKEIDISSKSSTHSSSGTSSNLPLSASIVAGFGYLAGIAGVGMMISARRMKKKYEEQ
;
A
#
# COMPACT_ATOMS: atom_id res chain seq x y z
N MET A 1 27.79 -1.50 -35.35
CA MET A 1 27.77 -1.26 -33.88
C MET A 1 28.78 -2.19 -33.21
N ASN A 2 29.86 -1.62 -32.67
CA ASN A 2 31.02 -2.36 -32.17
C ASN A 2 30.66 -3.25 -30.97
N SER A 3 31.29 -4.41 -30.82
CA SER A 3 31.04 -5.36 -29.72
C SER A 3 31.23 -4.72 -28.35
N ARG A 4 32.24 -3.85 -28.22
CA ARG A 4 32.51 -3.00 -27.04
C ARG A 4 31.34 -2.07 -26.71
N PHE A 5 30.72 -1.47 -27.72
CA PHE A 5 29.59 -0.56 -27.53
C PHE A 5 28.35 -1.30 -26.99
N LYS A 6 28.08 -2.51 -27.51
CA LYS A 6 26.98 -3.35 -27.01
C LYS A 6 27.19 -3.79 -25.56
N GLN A 7 28.44 -4.10 -25.18
CA GLN A 7 28.78 -4.47 -23.81
C GLN A 7 28.59 -3.29 -22.85
N ILE A 8 29.05 -2.10 -23.22
CA ILE A 8 28.84 -0.88 -22.43
C ILE A 8 27.34 -0.59 -22.27
N MET A 9 26.58 -0.66 -23.37
CA MET A 9 25.15 -0.40 -23.33
C MET A 9 24.39 -1.41 -22.44
N PHE A 10 24.78 -2.70 -22.51
CA PHE A 10 24.24 -3.74 -21.63
C PHE A 10 24.60 -3.48 -20.16
N PHE A 11 25.84 -3.08 -19.89
CA PHE A 11 26.28 -2.79 -18.52
C PHE A 11 25.54 -1.59 -17.93
N VAL A 12 25.34 -0.53 -18.73
CA VAL A 12 24.55 0.65 -18.33
C VAL A 12 23.09 0.28 -18.08
N LEU A 13 22.49 -0.58 -18.92
CA LEU A 13 21.13 -1.08 -18.70
C LEU A 13 21.02 -1.85 -17.38
N VAL A 14 21.92 -2.80 -17.13
CA VAL A 14 21.93 -3.60 -15.89
C VAL A 14 22.18 -2.70 -14.67
N LEU A 15 23.11 -1.75 -14.75
CA LEU A 15 23.39 -0.81 -13.68
C LEU A 15 22.19 0.10 -13.39
N SER A 16 21.47 0.55 -14.43
CA SER A 16 20.25 1.36 -14.26
C SER A 16 19.12 0.60 -13.57
N LEU A 17 19.02 -0.72 -13.77
CA LEU A 17 18.04 -1.59 -13.09
C LEU A 17 18.38 -1.79 -11.62
N ILE A 18 19.68 -1.86 -11.27
CA ILE A 18 20.15 -2.01 -9.88
C ILE A 18 19.98 -0.71 -9.10
N LEU A 19 20.09 0.44 -9.76
CA LEU A 19 19.99 1.77 -9.16
C LEU A 19 18.55 2.27 -9.01
N MET A 20 17.54 1.48 -9.38
CA MET A 20 16.16 1.87 -9.08
C MET A 20 15.96 1.90 -7.57
N PRO A 21 15.56 3.04 -6.98
CA PRO A 21 15.13 3.06 -5.59
C PRO A 21 13.99 2.06 -5.42
N VAL A 22 13.97 1.35 -4.30
CA VAL A 22 12.73 0.70 -3.84
C VAL A 22 11.70 1.80 -3.68
N ALA A 23 10.78 1.90 -4.64
CA ALA A 23 9.65 2.79 -4.54
C ALA A 23 8.81 2.34 -3.33
N SER A 24 9.00 3.03 -2.20
CA SER A 24 8.17 2.82 -1.02
C SER A 24 6.82 3.49 -1.29
N ALA A 25 5.91 2.74 -1.89
CA ALA A 25 4.49 3.04 -1.77
C ALA A 25 4.14 2.79 -0.29
N HIS A 26 4.30 3.81 0.56
CA HIS A 26 3.95 3.72 1.97
C HIS A 26 2.44 3.53 2.06
N SER A 27 2.02 2.27 2.25
CA SER A 27 0.68 1.97 2.71
C SER A 27 0.45 2.72 4.02
N VAL A 28 -0.78 3.19 4.23
CA VAL A 28 -1.19 3.78 5.49
C VAL A 28 -2.35 2.98 6.04
N PHE A 29 -2.43 2.95 7.36
CA PHE A 29 -3.35 2.12 8.11
C PHE A 29 -3.95 2.91 9.25
N MET A 30 -5.16 2.53 9.65
CA MET A 30 -5.82 3.07 10.82
C MET A 30 -6.39 1.95 11.68
N ASP A 31 -6.02 1.92 12.96
CA ASP A 31 -6.56 1.01 13.95
C ASP A 31 -7.50 1.74 14.92
N VAL A 32 -8.56 1.06 15.33
CA VAL A 32 -9.44 1.50 16.41
C VAL A 32 -8.90 0.92 17.72
N ILE A 33 -8.43 1.81 18.59
CA ILE A 33 -7.76 1.48 19.86
C ILE A 33 -8.79 1.37 20.98
N GLU A 34 -9.78 2.26 20.94
CA GLU A 34 -10.87 2.32 21.90
C GLU A 34 -12.14 2.75 21.18
N LYS A 35 -13.26 2.14 21.54
CA LYS A 35 -14.59 2.59 21.11
C LYS A 35 -15.59 2.35 22.24
N SER A 36 -16.29 3.41 22.60
CA SER A 36 -17.32 3.45 23.64
C SER A 36 -18.21 4.67 23.38
N GLU A 37 -19.35 4.75 24.07
CA GLU A 37 -20.25 5.91 23.99
C GLU A 37 -19.61 7.23 24.48
N SER A 38 -18.52 7.17 25.25
CA SER A 38 -17.85 8.37 25.79
C SER A 38 -16.53 8.71 25.09
N ASN A 39 -15.98 7.80 24.28
CA ASN A 39 -14.68 8.00 23.66
C ASN A 39 -14.46 7.03 22.49
N ILE A 40 -14.01 7.57 21.37
CA ILE A 40 -13.39 6.82 20.27
C ILE A 40 -11.93 7.25 20.18
N LYS A 41 -11.03 6.27 20.11
CA LYS A 41 -9.60 6.50 19.91
C LYS A 41 -9.12 5.70 18.71
N VAL A 42 -8.47 6.39 17.77
CA VAL A 42 -7.86 5.78 16.59
C VAL A 42 -6.35 6.00 16.59
N LYS A 43 -5.63 5.15 15.85
CA LYS A 43 -4.21 5.32 15.56
C LYS A 43 -3.98 5.21 14.05
N ALA A 44 -3.42 6.25 13.45
CA ALA A 44 -2.97 6.23 12.06
C ALA A 44 -1.45 6.00 11.97
N TYR A 45 -1.01 5.14 11.05
CA TYR A 45 0.40 4.79 10.89
C TYR A 45 0.74 4.37 9.46
N TYR A 46 2.00 4.57 9.09
CA TYR A 46 2.59 4.13 7.82
C TYR A 46 2.92 2.64 7.87
N GLY A 47 3.07 2.00 6.71
CA GLY A 47 3.32 0.55 6.60
C GLY A 47 4.65 0.09 7.19
N GLY A 48 5.57 1.01 7.49
CA GLY A 48 6.76 0.74 8.29
C GLY A 48 6.50 0.66 9.81
N GLY A 49 5.28 0.99 10.25
CA GLY A 49 4.88 1.09 11.66
C GLY A 49 5.04 2.50 12.25
N ASP A 50 5.67 3.41 11.53
CA ASP A 50 5.85 4.80 11.96
C ASP A 50 4.49 5.51 12.12
N PRO A 51 4.30 6.30 13.19
CA PRO A 51 3.06 7.02 13.39
C PRO A 51 2.84 8.09 12.33
N MET A 52 1.60 8.25 11.88
CA MET A 52 1.18 9.44 11.12
C MET A 52 1.02 10.61 12.09
N LYS A 53 2.13 11.19 12.51
CA LYS A 53 2.20 12.35 13.41
C LYS A 53 1.74 13.62 12.70
N ASP A 54 1.06 14.51 13.43
CA ASP A 54 0.60 15.82 12.96
C ASP A 54 -0.29 15.72 11.69
N ALA A 55 -0.94 14.57 11.49
CA ALA A 55 -1.78 14.30 10.34
C ALA A 55 -3.14 14.97 10.49
N GLU A 56 -3.72 15.43 9.38
CA GLU A 56 -5.04 16.02 9.35
C GLU A 56 -6.10 14.93 9.55
N ILE A 57 -6.97 15.11 10.55
CA ILE A 57 -8.07 14.21 10.88
C ILE A 57 -9.41 14.88 10.59
N ASN A 58 -10.22 14.20 9.77
CA ASN A 58 -11.62 14.54 9.55
C ASN A 58 -12.49 13.38 10.02
N VAL A 59 -13.54 13.67 10.79
CA VAL A 59 -14.52 12.68 11.27
C VAL A 59 -15.86 12.99 10.67
N TYR A 60 -16.53 11.96 10.16
CA TYR A 60 -17.87 12.03 9.59
C TYR A 60 -18.81 11.13 10.37
N ILE A 61 -20.05 11.57 10.56
CA ILE A 61 -21.16 10.72 11.01
C ILE A 61 -21.80 10.10 9.77
N ILE A 62 -22.04 8.79 9.81
CA ILE A 62 -22.72 8.04 8.76
C ILE A 62 -24.17 7.83 9.20
N GLY A 63 -25.06 8.73 8.77
CA GLY A 63 -26.49 8.65 9.03
C GLY A 63 -27.28 8.07 7.86
N GLU A 64 -28.61 8.00 8.00
CA GLU A 64 -29.51 7.51 6.94
C GLU A 64 -29.41 8.31 5.63
N ASN A 65 -29.10 9.60 5.73
CA ASN A 65 -28.98 10.52 4.58
C ASN A 65 -27.56 10.57 3.99
N GLY A 66 -26.65 9.72 4.45
CA GLY A 66 -25.25 9.68 4.03
C GLY A 66 -24.29 10.27 5.07
N GLU A 67 -23.14 10.73 4.59
CA GLU A 67 -22.06 11.23 5.45
C GLU A 67 -22.20 12.73 5.73
N SER A 68 -22.07 13.11 6.99
CA SER A 68 -21.99 14.51 7.42
C SER A 68 -20.70 14.77 8.18
N LEU A 69 -20.06 15.91 7.95
CA LEU A 69 -18.80 16.28 8.60
C LEU A 69 -19.08 16.63 10.06
N TYR A 70 -18.46 15.90 10.99
CA TYR A 70 -18.60 16.06 12.43
C TYR A 70 -17.41 16.83 13.02
N ILE A 71 -16.18 16.44 12.66
CA ILE A 71 -14.95 17.12 13.06
C ILE A 71 -14.13 17.41 11.81
N GLU A 72 -13.70 18.65 11.68
CA GLU A 72 -12.90 19.13 10.57
C GLU A 72 -11.50 19.55 11.03
N GLN A 73 -10.48 19.18 10.25
CA GLN A 73 -9.09 19.66 10.37
C GLN A 73 -8.50 19.50 11.78
N ALA A 74 -8.86 18.43 12.49
CA ALA A 74 -8.18 18.06 13.72
C ALA A 74 -6.79 17.50 13.40
N THR A 75 -5.95 17.32 14.42
CA THR A 75 -4.56 16.89 14.22
C THR A 75 -4.22 15.71 15.13
N SER A 76 -3.59 14.67 14.58
CA SER A 76 -3.09 13.54 15.36
C SER A 76 -1.89 13.94 16.22
N ASP A 77 -1.69 13.22 17.33
CA ASP A 77 -0.56 13.45 18.23
C ASP A 77 0.78 12.91 17.70
N ALA A 78 1.85 13.07 18.48
CA ALA A 78 3.19 12.60 18.14
C ALA A 78 3.30 11.09 17.92
N ASN A 79 2.34 10.31 18.41
CA ASN A 79 2.28 8.86 18.28
C ASN A 79 1.20 8.41 17.27
N GLY A 80 0.63 9.36 16.50
CA GLY A 80 -0.38 9.12 15.48
C GLY A 80 -1.77 8.81 16.03
N PHE A 81 -2.04 9.11 17.30
CA PHE A 81 -3.36 8.93 17.88
C PHE A 81 -4.23 10.16 17.70
N TYR A 82 -5.53 9.90 17.62
CA TYR A 82 -6.56 10.92 17.76
C TYR A 82 -7.74 10.35 18.56
N SER A 83 -8.35 11.19 19.41
CA SER A 83 -9.50 10.83 20.22
C SER A 83 -10.59 11.88 20.14
N PHE A 84 -11.84 11.43 20.11
CA PHE A 84 -13.02 12.29 20.13
C PHE A 84 -14.17 11.62 20.90
N ILE A 85 -15.11 12.44 21.36
CA ILE A 85 -16.33 11.99 22.01
C ILE A 85 -17.39 11.81 20.91
N PRO A 86 -18.05 10.65 20.82
CA PRO A 86 -19.18 10.46 19.92
C PRO A 86 -20.33 11.43 20.17
N GLU A 87 -21.06 11.79 19.12
CA GLU A 87 -22.33 12.51 19.23
C GLU A 87 -23.42 11.59 19.79
N GLU A 88 -24.26 12.14 20.68
CA GLU A 88 -25.34 11.39 21.32
C GLU A 88 -26.38 10.95 20.28
N GLY A 89 -26.70 9.65 20.25
CA GLY A 89 -27.66 9.06 19.32
C GLY A 89 -27.07 8.63 17.98
N GLU A 90 -25.77 8.82 17.76
CA GLU A 90 -25.07 8.43 16.53
C GLU A 90 -24.10 7.27 16.81
N ASP A 91 -24.25 6.17 16.06
CA ASP A 91 -23.50 4.93 16.28
C ASP A 91 -22.39 4.69 15.24
N MET A 92 -22.45 5.38 14.10
CA MET A 92 -21.62 5.10 12.92
C MET A 92 -20.77 6.29 12.53
N TYR A 93 -19.46 6.09 12.46
CA TYR A 93 -18.49 7.14 12.13
C TYR A 93 -17.53 6.69 11.04
N LYS A 94 -17.10 7.61 10.19
CA LYS A 94 -15.92 7.44 9.35
C LYS A 94 -14.84 8.41 9.79
N VAL A 95 -13.67 7.88 10.15
CA VAL A 95 -12.49 8.68 10.48
C VAL A 95 -11.52 8.64 9.31
N VAL A 96 -11.03 9.79 8.88
CA VAL A 96 -10.09 9.94 7.77
C VAL A 96 -8.85 10.68 8.28
N ALA A 97 -7.68 10.04 8.15
CA ALA A 97 -6.38 10.65 8.44
C ALA A 97 -5.63 10.90 7.13
N SER A 98 -5.12 12.10 6.93
CA SER A 98 -4.40 12.51 5.72
C SER A 98 -3.08 13.21 6.04
N ASP A 99 -2.01 12.83 5.35
CA ASP A 99 -0.70 13.48 5.46
C ASP A 99 0.10 13.33 4.15
N PHE A 100 0.64 14.44 3.63
CA PHE A 100 1.44 14.50 2.38
C PHE A 100 0.92 13.64 1.19
N GLY A 101 -0.40 13.55 1.02
CA GLY A 101 -1.03 12.76 -0.06
C GLY A 101 -1.24 11.28 0.27
N HIS A 102 -0.84 10.81 1.45
CA HIS A 102 -1.27 9.54 2.01
C HIS A 102 -2.59 9.72 2.77
N ARG A 103 -3.49 8.74 2.67
CA ARG A 103 -4.81 8.77 3.31
C ARG A 103 -5.19 7.40 3.86
N ALA A 104 -5.51 7.33 5.14
CA ALA A 104 -6.10 6.18 5.80
C ALA A 104 -7.53 6.52 6.24
N GLU A 105 -8.47 5.58 6.11
CA GLU A 105 -9.83 5.79 6.57
C GLU A 105 -10.40 4.55 7.25
N LYS A 106 -11.28 4.76 8.21
CA LYS A 106 -11.89 3.68 9.00
C LYS A 106 -13.33 4.01 9.36
N GLU A 107 -14.23 3.10 9.02
CA GLU A 107 -15.59 3.11 9.55
C GLU A 107 -15.64 2.41 10.91
N ILE A 108 -16.36 3.01 11.84
CA ILE A 108 -16.45 2.62 13.24
C ILE A 108 -17.93 2.57 13.61
N ASP A 109 -18.38 1.37 13.95
CA ASP A 109 -19.67 1.10 14.57
C ASP A 109 -19.47 0.93 16.08
N ILE A 110 -20.02 1.86 16.87
CA ILE A 110 -19.96 1.86 18.34
C ILE A 110 -20.75 0.69 18.92
N SER A 111 -21.90 0.36 18.32
CA SER A 111 -22.80 -0.70 18.78
C SER A 111 -22.21 -2.11 18.60
N SER A 112 -21.31 -2.28 17.63
CA SER A 112 -20.68 -3.57 17.36
C SER A 112 -19.66 -3.96 18.46
N LYS A 113 -19.84 -5.11 19.11
CA LYS A 113 -18.90 -5.63 20.13
C LYS A 113 -17.56 -6.15 19.56
N SER A 114 -17.30 -6.01 18.26
CA SER A 114 -16.09 -6.56 17.65
C SER A 114 -14.91 -5.60 17.80
N SER A 115 -13.96 -5.95 18.67
CA SER A 115 -12.59 -5.44 18.66
C SER A 115 -11.87 -6.03 17.46
N THR A 116 -11.91 -5.35 16.31
CA THR A 116 -11.20 -5.82 15.12
C THR A 116 -10.10 -4.84 14.77
N HIS A 117 -8.84 -5.25 15.00
CA HIS A 117 -7.70 -4.81 14.20
C HIS A 117 -8.02 -5.15 12.74
N SER A 118 -8.73 -4.25 12.08
CA SER A 118 -8.97 -4.33 10.64
C SER A 118 -8.23 -3.16 10.06
N SER A 119 -6.96 -3.41 9.78
CA SER A 119 -6.07 -2.56 9.02
C SER A 119 -6.69 -2.32 7.64
N SER A 120 -7.43 -1.22 7.50
CA SER A 120 -7.90 -0.71 6.22
C SER A 120 -6.74 -0.03 5.49
N GLY A 121 -5.74 -0.83 5.12
CA GLY A 121 -4.77 -0.42 4.12
C GLY A 121 -5.21 -0.99 2.78
N THR A 122 -5.40 -0.13 1.79
CA THR A 122 -5.47 -0.50 0.38
C THR A 122 -4.11 -1.02 -0.08
N SER A 123 -3.68 -2.15 0.49
CA SER A 123 -2.65 -2.96 -0.14
C SER A 123 -3.37 -3.72 -1.25
N SER A 124 -3.14 -3.32 -2.49
CA SER A 124 -3.41 -4.18 -3.65
C SER A 124 -2.46 -5.38 -3.61
N ASN A 125 -2.54 -6.18 -2.55
CA ASN A 125 -1.90 -7.48 -2.50
C ASN A 125 -2.69 -8.37 -3.45
N LEU A 126 -2.07 -8.75 -4.56
CA LEU A 126 -2.61 -9.78 -5.42
C LEU A 126 -2.91 -11.02 -4.56
N PRO A 127 -4.02 -11.75 -4.83
CA PRO A 127 -4.29 -12.98 -4.11
C PRO A 127 -3.08 -13.91 -4.21
N LEU A 128 -2.80 -14.69 -3.16
CA LEU A 128 -1.60 -15.54 -3.06
C LEU A 128 -1.37 -16.39 -4.32
N SER A 129 -2.45 -16.87 -4.93
CA SER A 129 -2.44 -17.60 -6.20
C SER A 129 -1.90 -16.78 -7.37
N ALA A 130 -2.32 -15.52 -7.53
CA ALA A 130 -1.82 -14.64 -8.57
C ALA A 130 -0.34 -14.32 -8.40
N SER A 131 0.12 -14.14 -7.15
CA SER A 131 1.56 -13.93 -6.85
C SER A 131 2.41 -15.15 -7.20
N ILE A 132 1.93 -16.37 -6.91
CA ILE A 132 2.60 -17.62 -7.28
C ILE A 132 2.66 -17.78 -8.81
N VAL A 133 1.54 -17.56 -9.51
CA VAL A 133 1.46 -17.66 -10.97
C VAL A 133 2.39 -16.64 -11.64
N ALA A 134 2.42 -15.41 -11.16
CA ALA A 134 3.31 -14.37 -11.68
C ALA A 134 4.79 -14.76 -11.52
N GLY A 135 5.17 -15.33 -10.37
CA GLY A 135 6.53 -15.82 -10.13
C GLY A 135 6.97 -16.88 -11.14
N PHE A 136 6.13 -17.90 -11.37
CA PHE A 136 6.43 -18.93 -12.39
C PHE A 136 6.43 -18.38 -13.81
N GLY A 137 5.53 -17.45 -14.13
CA GLY A 137 5.49 -16.78 -15.43
C GLY A 137 6.80 -16.06 -15.77
N TYR A 138 7.40 -15.38 -14.79
CA TYR A 138 8.67 -14.69 -14.96
C TYR A 138 9.83 -15.67 -15.22
N LEU A 139 9.89 -16.78 -14.45
CA LEU A 139 10.90 -17.82 -14.64
C LEU A 139 10.79 -18.50 -16.01
N ALA A 140 9.57 -18.85 -16.41
CA ALA A 140 9.30 -19.45 -17.73
C ALA A 140 9.67 -18.48 -18.86
N GLY A 141 9.36 -17.19 -18.71
CA GLY A 141 9.71 -16.15 -19.69
C GLY A 141 11.23 -16.03 -19.90
N ILE A 142 12.00 -15.92 -18.81
CA ILE A 142 13.46 -15.82 -18.89
C ILE A 142 14.07 -17.10 -19.52
N ALA A 143 13.59 -18.27 -19.09
CA ALA A 143 14.06 -19.54 -19.63
C ALA A 143 13.76 -19.65 -21.15
N GLY A 144 12.57 -19.25 -21.58
CA GLY A 144 12.16 -19.25 -22.99
C GLY A 144 13.03 -18.32 -23.85
N VAL A 145 13.33 -17.11 -23.38
CA VAL A 145 14.23 -16.18 -24.07
C VAL A 145 15.64 -16.77 -24.18
N GLY A 146 16.15 -17.38 -23.10
CA GLY A 146 17.45 -18.06 -23.10
C GLY A 146 17.53 -19.19 -24.13
N MET A 147 16.50 -20.04 -24.18
CA MET A 147 16.41 -21.12 -25.17
C MET A 147 16.36 -20.59 -26.61
N MET A 148 15.59 -19.53 -26.87
CA MET A 148 15.49 -18.94 -28.21
C MET A 148 16.83 -18.39 -28.71
N ILE A 149 17.60 -17.73 -27.82
CA ILE A 149 18.94 -17.23 -28.16
C ILE A 149 19.91 -18.39 -28.41
N SER A 150 19.86 -19.43 -27.58
CA SER A 150 20.69 -20.63 -27.71
C SER A 150 20.44 -21.34 -29.06
N ALA A 151 19.17 -21.56 -29.42
CA ALA A 151 18.78 -22.19 -30.67
C ALA A 151 19.30 -21.41 -31.89
N ARG A 152 19.20 -20.07 -31.87
CA ARG A 152 19.73 -19.21 -32.95
C ARG A 152 21.25 -19.29 -33.07
N ARG A 153 21.97 -19.41 -31.95
CA ARG A 153 23.44 -19.58 -31.95
C ARG A 153 23.87 -20.95 -32.46
N MET A 154 23.13 -22.01 -32.12
CA MET A 154 23.43 -23.36 -32.62
C MET A 154 23.17 -23.47 -34.12
N LYS A 155 22.05 -22.92 -34.62
CA LYS A 155 21.74 -22.90 -36.06
C LYS A 155 22.84 -22.23 -36.88
N LYS A 156 23.32 -21.06 -36.43
CA LYS A 156 24.41 -20.35 -37.11
C LYS A 156 25.72 -21.15 -37.15
N LYS A 157 26.08 -21.86 -36.08
CA LYS A 157 27.27 -22.73 -36.06
C LYS A 157 27.15 -23.92 -37.02
N TYR A 158 25.95 -24.43 -37.23
CA TYR A 158 25.69 -25.52 -38.18
C TYR A 158 25.71 -25.05 -39.64
N GLU A 159 25.30 -23.82 -39.92
CA GLU A 159 25.32 -23.23 -41.27
C GLU A 159 26.72 -22.75 -41.70
N GLU A 160 27.65 -22.60 -40.75
CA GLU A 160 29.06 -22.22 -40.99
C GLU A 160 30.02 -23.43 -41.08
N GLN A 161 29.50 -24.68 -41.01
CA GLN A 161 30.22 -25.94 -41.25
C GLN A 161 29.88 -26.51 -42.62
#